data_AF-A0A7L1Z3P0-F1
#
_entry.id   AF-A0A7L1Z3P0-F1
#
_cell.length_a   1.000
_cell.length_b   1.000
_cell.length_c   1.000
_cell.angle_alpha   90.00
_cell.angle_beta   90.00
_cell.angle_gamma   90.00
#
_symmetry.space_group_name_H-M   'P 1'
#
loop_
_entity.id
_entity.type
_entity.pdbx_description
1 polymer ?
#
loop_
_entity_poly.entity_id
_entity_poly.type
_entity_poly.pdbx_seq_one_letter_code
_entity_poly.pdbx_strand_id
1 'polypeptide(L)' 'MPLDHRRLCGPEESQPPALWAAIAAGDEDEDEEGGSPRDPCSLRPLFARAGLLSQAQGSAYVELGSGTKVLCAAWG' A
#
# COMPACT_ATOMS: atom_id res chain seq x y z
N MET A 1 3.77 -15.76 17.24
CA MET A 1 5.02 -15.89 16.44
C MET A 1 6.20 -15.92 17.41
N PRO A 2 7.30 -16.64 17.12
CA PRO A 2 8.51 -16.55 17.94
C PRO A 2 8.93 -15.08 18.11
N LEU A 3 9.38 -14.69 19.30
CA LEU A 3 9.79 -13.31 19.58
C LEU A 3 10.96 -12.93 18.65
N ASP A 4 10.80 -11.85 17.87
CA ASP A 4 11.89 -11.37 17.01
C ASP A 4 12.90 -10.57 17.84
N HIS A 5 14.00 -11.22 18.20
CA HIS A 5 15.07 -10.61 18.98
C HIS A 5 15.92 -9.56 18.21
N ARG A 6 15.65 -9.32 16.92
CA ARG A 6 16.37 -8.31 16.11
C ARG A 6 15.57 -7.03 15.88
N ARG A 7 14.31 -6.98 16.29
CA ARG A 7 13.43 -5.81 16.14
C ARG A 7 12.92 -5.34 17.49
N LEU A 8 12.41 -4.11 17.50
CA LEU A 8 11.62 -3.62 18.62
C LEU A 8 10.34 -4.46 18.68
N CYS A 9 10.24 -5.32 19.69
CA CYS A 9 9.04 -6.11 19.94
C CYS A 9 7.96 -5.18 20.48
N GLY A 10 6.87 -5.04 19.72
CA GLY A 10 5.63 -4.44 20.22
C GLY A 10 4.92 -5.36 21.22
N PRO A 11 3.65 -5.07 21.53
CA PRO A 11 2.83 -6.01 22.29
C PRO A 11 2.72 -7.36 21.55
N GLU A 12 2.47 -8.43 22.29
CA GLU A 12 2.29 -9.77 21.73
C GLU A 12 1.13 -9.82 20.72
N GLU A 13 0.11 -9.01 20.97
CA GLU A 13 -1.05 -8.83 20.08
C GLU A 13 -1.26 -7.35 19.76
N SER A 14 -1.58 -7.07 18.50
CA SER A 14 -2.14 -5.78 18.07
C SER A 14 -3.21 -6.04 17.01
N GLN A 15 -4.36 -5.41 17.17
CA GLN A 15 -5.49 -5.55 16.26
C GLN A 15 -5.78 -4.17 15.64
N PRO A 16 -5.93 -4.06 14.31
CA PRO A 16 -6.15 -2.78 13.65
C PRO A 16 -7.57 -2.24 13.90
N PRO A 17 -7.75 -0.92 14.13
CA PRO A 17 -9.03 -0.32 14.51
C PRO A 17 -10.17 -0.55 13.49
N ALA A 18 -9.82 -0.79 12.22
CA ALA A 18 -10.77 -1.05 11.15
C ALA A 18 -11.68 -2.27 11.43
N LEU A 19 -11.19 -3.28 12.16
CA LEU A 19 -11.98 -4.46 12.50
C LEU A 19 -13.20 -4.11 13.34
N TRP A 20 -13.07 -3.18 14.28
CA TRP A 20 -14.18 -2.76 15.13
C TRP A 20 -14.97 -1.60 14.53
N ALA A 21 -14.37 -0.81 13.64
CA ALA A 21 -15.10 0.18 12.86
C ALA A 21 -16.16 -0.49 11.98
N ALA A 22 -15.82 -1.57 11.28
CA ALA A 22 -16.76 -2.36 10.49
C ALA A 22 -17.87 -2.99 11.36
N ILE A 23 -17.51 -3.50 12.55
CA ILE A 23 -18.50 -4.07 13.49
C ILE A 23 -19.42 -2.98 14.06
N ALA A 24 -18.88 -1.78 14.32
CA ALA A 24 -19.63 -0.65 14.87
C ALA A 24 -20.53 0.04 13.83
N ALA A 25 -20.16 -0.02 12.55
CA ALA A 25 -20.99 0.44 11.44
C ALA A 25 -22.25 -0.43 11.23
N GLY A 26 -22.29 -1.64 11.80
CA GLY A 26 -23.32 -2.64 11.47
C GLY A 26 -23.17 -3.14 10.03
N ASP A 27 -23.96 -4.12 9.59
CA ASP A 27 -24.08 -4.52 8.17
C ASP A 27 -24.73 -3.37 7.33
N GLU A 28 -24.39 -2.11 7.59
CA GLU A 28 -24.35 -1.15 6.50
C GLU A 28 -23.22 -1.65 5.62
N ASP A 29 -23.59 -2.42 4.59
CA ASP A 29 -22.74 -2.66 3.44
C ASP A 29 -22.11 -1.31 3.13
N GLU A 30 -20.86 -1.10 3.56
CA GLU A 30 -19.96 -0.20 2.91
C GLU A 30 -19.83 -0.85 1.53
N ASP A 31 -20.84 -0.59 0.67
CA ASP A 31 -20.68 -0.55 -0.76
C ASP A 31 -19.37 0.19 -0.91
N GLU A 32 -18.27 -0.52 -1.16
CA GLU A 32 -16.96 0.02 -1.49
C GLU A 32 -17.17 0.84 -2.77
N GLU A 33 -17.76 2.03 -2.64
CA GLU A 33 -18.58 2.74 -3.64
C GLU A 33 -18.60 1.97 -4.95
N GLY A 34 -19.41 0.89 -5.02
CA GLY A 34 -19.25 -0.20 -6.00
C GLY A 34 -18.76 0.36 -7.32
N GLY A 35 -17.45 0.18 -7.58
CA GLY A 35 -16.66 1.09 -8.41
C GLY A 35 -17.46 1.60 -9.60
N SER A 36 -17.70 2.91 -9.67
CA SER A 36 -18.51 3.51 -10.75
C SER A 36 -18.08 2.95 -12.11
N PRO A 37 -19.00 2.74 -13.07
CA PRO A 37 -18.67 2.08 -14.33
C PRO A 37 -17.46 2.75 -14.98
N ARG A 38 -16.35 2.03 -15.00
CA ARG A 38 -15.08 2.47 -15.62
C ARG A 38 -14.96 1.84 -17.00
N ASP A 39 -14.40 2.61 -17.93
CA ASP A 39 -14.01 2.09 -19.23
C ASP A 39 -12.93 1.00 -19.03
N PRO A 40 -13.14 -0.25 -19.50
CA PRO A 40 -12.17 -1.33 -19.37
C PRO A 40 -10.84 -1.03 -20.08
N CYS A 41 -10.82 -0.09 -21.03
CA CYS A 41 -9.61 0.36 -21.71
C CYS A 41 -8.93 1.56 -21.03
N SER A 42 -9.52 2.14 -19.97
CA SER A 42 -8.94 3.28 -19.27
C SER A 42 -7.70 2.88 -18.45
N LEU A 43 -6.62 3.63 -18.64
CA LEU A 43 -5.40 3.48 -17.84
C LEU A 43 -5.36 4.53 -16.73
N ARG A 44 -4.83 4.13 -15.56
CA ARG A 44 -4.57 5.08 -14.46
C ARG A 44 -3.38 5.99 -14.84
N PRO A 45 -3.41 7.28 -14.46
CA PRO A 45 -2.26 8.16 -14.63
C PRO A 45 -1.00 7.57 -14.00
N LEU A 46 0.11 7.66 -14.73
CA LEU A 46 1.42 7.12 -14.36
C LEU A 46 2.40 8.27 -14.12
N PHE A 47 3.03 8.28 -12.96
CA PHE A 47 4.26 9.03 -12.72
C PHE A 47 5.41 8.04 -12.54
N ALA A 48 6.46 8.19 -13.34
CA ALA A 48 7.64 7.34 -13.28
C ALA A 48 8.92 8.17 -13.32
N ARG A 49 9.84 7.88 -12.41
CA ARG A 49 11.15 8.54 -12.34
C ARG A 49 12.26 7.53 -12.06
N ALA A 50 13.23 7.47 -12.96
CA ALA A 50 14.48 6.75 -12.75
C ALA A 50 15.49 7.60 -11.96
N GLY A 51 16.43 6.95 -11.27
CA GLY A 51 17.52 7.59 -10.55
C GLY A 51 17.07 8.39 -9.33
N LEU A 52 16.03 7.94 -8.62
CA LEU A 52 15.52 8.62 -7.43
C LEU A 52 16.46 8.48 -6.23
N LEU A 53 17.03 7.29 -6.03
CA LEU A 53 17.91 6.99 -4.90
C LEU A 53 19.36 7.26 -5.27
N SER A 54 20.02 8.14 -4.52
CA SER A 54 21.43 8.50 -4.72
C SER A 54 22.41 7.43 -4.24
N GLN A 55 21.99 6.56 -3.33
CA GLN A 55 22.84 5.51 -2.75
C GLN A 55 22.80 4.20 -3.54
N ALA A 56 21.93 4.07 -4.53
CA ALA A 56 21.83 2.86 -5.36
C ALA A 56 22.51 3.09 -6.72
N GLN A 57 23.09 2.04 -7.31
CA GLN A 57 23.68 2.12 -8.65
C GLN A 57 22.60 2.36 -9.72
N GLY A 58 21.40 1.82 -9.51
CA GLY A 58 20.21 2.14 -10.29
C GLY A 58 18.98 2.18 -9.39
N SER A 59 17.98 3.02 -9.73
CA SER A 59 16.72 3.04 -8.99
C SER A 59 15.55 3.55 -9.84
N ALA A 60 14.33 3.22 -9.43
CA ALA A 60 13.10 3.70 -10.05
C ALA A 60 12.01 3.92 -8.99
N TYR A 61 11.25 4.99 -9.15
CA TYR A 61 10.01 5.25 -8.43
C TYR A 61 8.85 5.29 -9.41
N VAL A 62 7.76 4.60 -9.07
CA VAL A 62 6.55 4.49 -9.90
C VAL A 62 5.34 4.73 -9.04
N GLU A 63 4.45 5.60 -9.52
CA GLU A 63 3.17 5.91 -8.93
C GLU A 63 2.05 5.74 -9.97
N LEU A 64 0.98 5.04 -9.57
CA LEU A 64 -0.18 4.74 -10.41
C LEU A 64 -1.47 5.15 -9.69
N GLY A 65 -2.18 6.11 -10.27
CA GLY A 65 -3.43 6.65 -9.70
C GLY A 65 -3.23 7.19 -8.29
N SER A 66 -4.23 7.01 -7.42
CA SER A 66 -4.23 7.56 -6.05
C SER A 66 -3.56 6.68 -4.99
N GLY A 67 -3.38 5.38 -5.25
CA GLY A 67 -3.05 4.42 -4.18
C GLY A 67 -1.74 3.66 -4.35
N THR A 68 -1.28 3.42 -5.57
CA THR A 68 -0.13 2.54 -5.80
C THR A 68 1.15 3.36 -5.91
N LYS A 69 2.09 3.12 -5.00
CA LYS A 69 3.42 3.74 -4.99
C LYS A 69 4.47 2.66 -4.75
N VAL A 70 5.46 2.56 -5.64
CA VAL A 70 6.51 1.52 -5.59
C VAL A 70 7.88 2.16 -5.80
N LEU A 71 8.86 1.68 -5.04
CA LEU A 71 10.25 2.07 -5.13
C LEU A 71 11.10 0.81 -5.38
N CYS A 72 12.00 0.88 -6.36
CA CYS A 72 12.94 -0.19 -6.71
C CYS A 72 14.37 0.35 -6.69
N ALA A 73 15.30 -0.44 -6.13
CA ALA A 73 16.72 -0.18 -6.11
C ALA A 73 17.47 -1.39 -6.69
N ALA A 74 18.46 -1.13 -7.53
CA ALA A 74 19.38 -2.13 -8.06
C ALA A 74 20.79 -1.87 -7.52
N TRP A 75 21.43 -2.97 -7.12
CA TRP A 75 22.81 -3.02 -6.65
C TRP A 75 23.56 -4.07 -7.45
N GLY A 76 24.75 -3.73 -7.93
CA GLY A 76 25.64 -4.59 -8.71
C GLY A 76 27.10 -4.28 -8.46
#